data_AF-A0A959KUI0-F1
#
_entry.id   AF-A0A959KUI0-F1
#
_cell.length_a   1.000
_cell.length_b   1.000
_cell.length_c   1.000
_cell.angle_alpha   90.00
_cell.angle_beta   90.00
_cell.angle_gamma   90.00
#
_symmetry.space_group_name_H-M   'P 1'
#
loop_
_entity.id
_entity.type
_entity.pdbx_description
1 polymer ?
#
loop_
_entity_poly.entity_id
_entity_poly.type
_entity_poly.pdbx_seq_one_letter_code
_entity_poly.pdbx_strand_id
1 'polypeptide(L)' 'LNSYRIEEAKQKLIQRQFGNLTLYGIAMQCGFKNKSTFYKVFKQLTGKTPLEFVRHRREQER' A
#
# COMPACT_ATOMS: atom_id res chain seq x y z
N LEU A 1 8.99 8.97 -10.13
CA LEU A 1 7.54 8.68 -10.35
C LEU A 1 7.01 7.56 -9.46
N ASN A 2 7.54 6.33 -9.54
CA ASN A 2 7.03 5.20 -8.75
C ASN A 2 7.21 5.37 -7.23
N SER A 3 8.29 6.00 -6.76
CA SER A 3 8.52 6.25 -5.33
C SER A 3 7.45 7.15 -4.72
N TYR A 4 7.06 8.22 -5.41
CA TYR A 4 5.97 9.11 -4.97
C TYR A 4 4.64 8.37 -4.86
N ARG A 5 4.31 7.53 -5.84
CA ARG A 5 3.09 6.69 -5.84
C ARG A 5 3.07 5.71 -4.66
N ILE A 6 4.22 5.13 -4.32
CA ILE A 6 4.33 4.23 -3.16
C ILE A 6 4.23 4.99 -1.84
N GLU A 7 4.81 6.19 -1.73
CA GLU A 7 4.65 7.03 -0.54
C GLU A 7 3.18 7.41 -0.32
N GLU A 8 2.47 7.84 -1.37
CA GLU A 8 1.04 8.10 -1.29
C GLU A 8 0.25 6.84 -0.91
N ALA A 9 0.60 5.68 -1.49
CA ALA A 9 -0.03 4.41 -1.15
C ALA A 9 0.20 4.06 0.33
N LYS A 10 1.40 4.26 0.89
CA LYS A 10 1.68 4.04 2.33
C LYS A 10 0.77 4.89 3.21
N GLN A 11 0.63 6.18 2.90
CA GLN A 11 -0.22 7.10 3.66
C GLN A 11 -1.70 6.67 3.62
N LYS A 12 -2.17 6.20 2.46
CA LYS A 12 -3.52 5.64 2.32
C LYS A 12 -3.66 4.33 3.10
N LEU A 13 -2.67 3.45 3.07
CA LEU A 13 -2.70 2.15 3.76
C LEU A 13 -2.75 2.25 5.29
N ILE A 14 -2.20 3.32 5.88
CA ILE A 14 -2.21 3.54 7.34
C ILE A 14 -3.46 4.27 7.85
N GLN A 15 -4.21 4.94 6.98
CA GLN A 15 -5.40 5.66 7.42
C GLN A 15 -6.49 4.65 7.83
N ARG A 16 -7.08 4.84 9.02
CA ARG A 16 -8.10 3.94 9.59
C ARG A 16 -9.36 3.78 8.72
N GLN A 17 -9.62 4.76 7.85
CA GLN A 17 -10.77 4.79 6.94
C GLN A 17 -10.72 3.70 5.85
N PHE A 18 -9.57 3.05 5.69
CA PHE A 18 -9.33 2.05 4.64
C PHE A 18 -9.69 0.62 5.08
N GLY A 19 -10.36 0.44 6.23
CA GLY A 19 -10.92 -0.85 6.65
C GLY A 19 -11.76 -1.54 5.57
N ASN A 20 -12.39 -0.75 4.68
CA ASN A 20 -13.24 -1.23 3.59
C ASN A 20 -12.62 -1.12 2.18
N LEU A 21 -11.49 -0.42 2.03
CA LEU A 21 -10.81 -0.25 0.75
C LEU A 21 -9.79 -1.37 0.54
N THR A 22 -10.01 -2.17 -0.51
CA THR A 22 -9.10 -3.25 -0.87
C THR A 22 -7.75 -2.69 -1.33
N LEU A 23 -6.65 -3.44 -1.10
CA LEU A 23 -5.30 -3.13 -1.61
C LEU A 23 -5.30 -2.81 -3.12
N TYR A 24 -6.26 -3.36 -3.85
CA TYR A 24 -6.47 -3.08 -5.26
C TYR A 24 -6.89 -1.63 -5.54
N GLY A 25 -7.85 -1.11 -4.78
CA GLY A 25 -8.37 0.23 -4.97
C GLY A 25 -7.28 1.27 -4.75
N ILE A 26 -6.43 1.06 -3.74
CA ILE A 26 -5.28 1.93 -3.46
C ILE A 26 -4.27 1.87 -4.61
N ALA A 27 -3.96 0.67 -5.11
CA ALA A 27 -3.07 0.51 -6.25
C ALA A 27 -3.58 1.29 -7.47
N MET A 28 -4.88 1.19 -7.78
CA MET A 28 -5.50 1.92 -8.88
C MET A 28 -5.45 3.43 -8.67
N GLN A 29 -5.79 3.92 -7.48
CA GLN A 29 -5.74 5.36 -7.15
C GLN A 29 -4.34 5.94 -7.26
N CYS A 30 -3.31 5.17 -6.90
CA CYS A 30 -1.91 5.58 -7.04
C CYS A 30 -1.35 5.41 -8.46
N GLY A 31 -2.21 5.10 -9.46
CA GLY A 31 -1.84 5.05 -10.87
C GLY A 31 -1.18 3.74 -11.32
N PHE A 32 -1.38 2.64 -10.59
CA PHE A 32 -0.94 1.32 -11.04
C PHE A 32 -2.00 0.65 -11.91
N LYS A 33 -1.56 0.14 -13.07
CA LYS A 33 -2.43 -0.56 -14.03
C LYS A 33 -2.90 -1.93 -13.54
N ASN A 34 -2.14 -2.57 -12.65
CA ASN A 34 -2.48 -3.89 -12.13
C ASN A 34 -1.84 -4.14 -10.74
N LYS A 35 -2.37 -5.15 -10.03
CA LYS A 35 -1.89 -5.57 -8.71
C LYS A 35 -0.44 -6.04 -8.73
N SER A 36 -0.05 -6.85 -9.71
CA SER A 36 1.27 -7.47 -9.75
C SER A 36 2.41 -6.44 -9.79
N THR A 37 2.27 -5.39 -10.61
CA THR A 37 3.22 -4.28 -10.67
C THR A 37 3.24 -3.50 -9.37
N PHE A 38 2.08 -3.22 -8.77
CA PHE A 38 2.01 -2.56 -7.47
C PHE A 38 2.75 -3.34 -6.39
N TYR A 39 2.47 -4.65 -6.25
CA TYR A 39 3.10 -5.50 -5.23
C TYR A 39 4.61 -5.57 -5.41
N LYS A 40 5.10 -5.73 -6.64
CA LYS A 40 6.55 -5.76 -6.94
C LYS A 40 7.22 -4.44 -6.55
N VAL A 41 6.68 -3.32 -7.01
CA VAL A 41 7.24 -1.99 -6.77
C VAL A 41 7.15 -1.60 -5.29
N PHE A 42 6.03 -1.91 -4.64
CA PHE A 42 5.85 -1.68 -3.20
C PHE A 42 6.86 -2.49 -2.39
N LYS A 43 7.04 -3.78 -2.68
CA LYS A 43 8.04 -4.61 -1.99
C LYS A 43 9.47 -4.13 -2.24
N GLN A 44 9.80 -3.75 -3.47
CA GLN A 44 11.13 -3.21 -3.79
C GLN A 44 11.44 -1.91 -3.05
N LEU A 45 10.46 -1.02 -2.90
CA LEU A 45 10.67 0.28 -2.26
C LEU A 45 10.51 0.28 -0.74
N THR A 46 9.72 -0.64 -0.18
CA THR A 46 9.41 -0.69 1.25
C THR A 46 10.03 -1.88 1.97
N GLY A 47 10.57 -2.86 1.24
CA GLY A 47 11.06 -4.13 1.76
C GLY A 47 9.94 -5.10 2.17
N LYS A 48 8.68 -4.66 2.23
CA LYS A 48 7.53 -5.45 2.72
C LYS A 48 6.42 -5.45 1.68
N THR A 49 5.56 -6.46 1.69
CA THR A 49 4.34 -6.42 0.88
C THR A 49 3.34 -5.41 1.46
N PRO A 50 2.42 -4.86 0.65
CA PRO A 50 1.39 -3.94 1.15
C PRO A 50 0.57 -4.53 2.31
N LEU A 51 0.29 -5.84 2.26
CA LEU A 51 -0.47 -6.54 3.29
C LEU A 51 0.33 -6.66 4.60
N GLU A 52 1.61 -7.02 4.53
CA GLU A 52 2.50 -7.04 5.69
C GLU A 52 2.65 -5.65 6.31
N PHE A 53 2.75 -4.61 5.48
CA PHE A 53 2.83 -3.23 5.95
C PHE A 53 1.60 -2.81 6.75
N VAL A 54 0.39 -3.09 6.22
CA VAL A 54 -0.88 -2.81 6.92
C VAL A 54 -1.00 -3.62 8.20
N ARG A 55 -0.71 -4.92 8.13
CA ARG A 55 -0.78 -5.81 9.29
C ARG A 55 0.13 -5.33 10.41
N HIS A 56 1.39 -5.07 10.09
CA HIS A 56 2.38 -4.61 11.07
C HIS A 56 2.00 -3.26 11.67
N ARG A 57 1.45 -2.34 10.86
CA ARG A 57 0.94 -1.04 11.36
C ARG A 57 -0.24 -1.21 12.30
N ARG A 58 -1.20 -2.10 12.00
CA ARG A 58 -2.34 -2.39 12.87
C ARG A 58 -1.94 -3.09 14.17
N GLU A 59 -0.92 -3.94 14.13
CA GLU A 59 -0.37 -4.60 15.32
C GLU A 59 0.38 -3.61 16.24
N GLN A 60 1.01 -2.56 15.69
CA GLN A 60 1.65 -1.51 16.50
C GLN A 60 0.68 -0.48 17.08
N GLU A 61 -0.56 -0.40 16.59
CA GLU A 61 -1.61 0.48 17.12
C GLU A 61 -2.54 -0.21 18.15
N ARG A 62 -2.25 -1.45 18.55
CA ARG A 62 -2.93 -2.21 19.61
C ARG A 62 -2.21 -2.08 20.94
#